data_AF-A0A976H3H9-F1
#
_entry.id   AF-A0A976H3H9-F1
#
_cell.length_a   1.000
_cell.length_b   1.000
_cell.length_c   1.000
_cell.angle_alpha   90.00
_cell.angle_beta   90.00
_cell.angle_gamma   90.00
#
_symmetry.space_group_name_H-M   'P 1'
#
loop_
_entity.id
_entity.type
_entity.pdbx_description
1 polymer ?
#
loop_
_entity_poly.entity_id
_entity_poly.type
_entity_poly.pdbx_seq_one_letter_code
_entity_poly.pdbx_strand_id
1 'polypeptide(L)'
;GSKTIELPALIIPGTHPNAVGIALGYGRAEALGKSAAGVGKNAFTLSSFSNGSVQFHATDVTLATTGETYPVALTQTHNRYDTEQGNRTEVVKELSLAAYKHHPTEIRDEREKELAPWGGLEKFESQGTIYPVFDRPGIKWGMSVDLNTCTGCGACVVACNAENNVSVVGKPEVLRGHEMHWLRIDRYYSGDLDNPNVVFQPLMCQHCDNAPCENVCPVAATNHSSEGLNQMTYNRCIGTRYCANNCPYKVRRFNWADYTGSDSFGDNQKGIVNDVVLDMNDDLTRMVLNPDVTVRARGVIEKCSFCVQRLQEGKLKAKKDSRPLADSDIKVACQQACPTNAIVFGNANSKESAITLHRQENPNRQFYVLEQLHVLPGVTYMAKVRNTDEMPAHHDAKKEGEKAPAHAEKAPAHS
;
A
#
# COMPACT_ATOMS: atom_id res chain seq x y z
N GLY A 1 -23.86 6.90 -33.36
CA GLY A 1 -23.87 8.31 -32.90
C GLY A 1 -22.82 9.10 -33.66
N SER A 2 -22.99 10.42 -33.83
CA SER A 2 -22.10 11.27 -34.63
C SER A 2 -20.80 11.70 -33.93
N LYS A 3 -20.56 11.24 -32.70
CA LYS A 3 -19.39 11.59 -31.89
C LYS A 3 -18.51 10.37 -31.69
N THR A 4 -17.22 10.52 -31.99
CA THR A 4 -16.20 9.47 -31.85
C THR A 4 -15.09 9.99 -30.96
N ILE A 5 -14.56 9.13 -30.09
CA ILE A 5 -13.37 9.41 -29.29
C ILE A 5 -12.48 8.18 -29.31
N GLU A 6 -11.18 8.40 -29.40
CA GLU A 6 -10.18 7.34 -29.31
C GLU A 6 -9.48 7.46 -27.96
N LEU A 7 -9.47 6.37 -27.19
CA LEU A 7 -8.92 6.31 -25.84
C LEU A 7 -8.08 5.04 -25.67
N PRO A 8 -7.04 5.06 -24.81
CA PRO A 8 -6.36 3.83 -24.43
C PRO A 8 -7.32 2.91 -23.65
N ALA A 9 -7.29 1.62 -23.98
CA ALA A 9 -8.04 0.61 -23.26
C ALA A 9 -7.15 -0.05 -22.18
N LEU A 10 -7.65 -0.14 -20.95
CA LEU A 10 -7.04 -0.92 -19.88
C LEU A 10 -8.01 -2.02 -19.47
N ILE A 11 -7.58 -3.28 -19.56
CA ILE A 11 -8.40 -4.42 -19.19
C ILE A 11 -8.41 -4.55 -17.66
N ILE A 12 -9.61 -4.50 -17.08
CA ILE A 12 -9.83 -4.62 -15.64
C ILE A 12 -10.67 -5.89 -15.40
N PRO A 13 -10.13 -6.89 -14.69
CA PRO A 13 -10.89 -8.08 -14.28
C PRO A 13 -12.18 -7.73 -13.54
N GLY A 14 -13.25 -8.50 -13.75
CA GLY A 14 -14.57 -8.22 -13.18
C GLY A 14 -15.42 -7.17 -13.91
N THR A 15 -14.93 -6.62 -15.03
CA THR A 15 -15.74 -5.74 -15.88
C THR A 15 -16.71 -6.58 -16.71
N HIS A 16 -18.00 -6.23 -16.70
CA HIS A 16 -19.02 -6.96 -17.47
C HIS A 16 -18.68 -6.97 -18.98
N PRO A 17 -18.81 -8.09 -19.71
CA PRO A 17 -18.34 -8.22 -21.10
C PRO A 17 -18.91 -7.19 -22.09
N ASN A 18 -20.16 -6.75 -21.84
CA ASN A 18 -20.85 -5.77 -22.69
C ASN A 18 -20.78 -4.32 -22.14
N ALA A 19 -19.86 -4.03 -21.23
CA ALA A 19 -19.73 -2.72 -20.60
C ALA A 19 -18.30 -2.16 -20.71
N VAL A 20 -18.20 -0.85 -20.96
CA VAL A 20 -16.93 -0.12 -20.94
C VAL A 20 -17.07 1.08 -20.01
N GLY A 21 -16.22 1.15 -18.99
CA GLY A 21 -16.12 2.30 -18.10
C GLY A 21 -15.15 3.34 -18.66
N ILE A 22 -15.59 4.60 -18.77
CA ILE A 22 -14.73 5.72 -19.17
C ILE A 22 -14.67 6.74 -18.03
N ALA A 23 -13.47 7.01 -17.53
CA ALA A 23 -13.27 8.03 -16.51
C ALA A 23 -13.45 9.44 -17.10
N LEU A 24 -14.17 10.30 -16.38
CA LEU A 24 -14.38 11.70 -16.72
C LEU A 24 -13.36 12.59 -16.00
N GLY A 25 -13.11 13.78 -16.55
CA GLY A 25 -12.24 14.80 -15.94
C GLY A 25 -10.90 15.03 -16.65
N TYR A 26 -10.58 14.20 -17.65
CA TYR A 26 -9.43 14.35 -18.55
C TYR A 26 -9.76 15.22 -19.79
N GLY A 27 -8.72 15.60 -20.55
CA GLY A 27 -8.85 16.42 -21.77
C GLY A 27 -9.31 17.84 -21.49
N ARG A 28 -8.87 18.41 -20.37
CA ARG A 28 -9.19 19.77 -19.94
C ARG A 28 -8.36 20.80 -20.72
N ALA A 29 -8.90 22.02 -20.83
CA ALA A 29 -8.23 23.13 -21.52
C ALA A 29 -6.92 23.53 -20.83
N GLU A 30 -5.93 23.97 -21.61
CA GLU A 30 -4.60 24.35 -21.11
C GLU A 30 -4.65 25.48 -20.08
N ALA A 31 -5.63 26.36 -20.17
CA ALA A 31 -5.85 27.46 -19.23
C ALA A 31 -6.10 27.01 -17.77
N LEU A 32 -6.40 25.74 -17.53
CA LEU A 32 -6.61 25.19 -16.17
C LEU A 32 -5.29 24.81 -15.46
N GLY A 33 -4.15 24.91 -16.15
CA GLY A 33 -2.83 24.66 -15.58
C GLY A 33 -2.14 23.43 -16.17
N LYS A 34 -0.82 23.33 -15.95
CA LYS A 34 0.02 22.34 -16.64
C LYS A 34 -0.30 20.90 -16.24
N SER A 35 -0.81 20.69 -15.02
CA SER A 35 -1.23 19.37 -14.52
C SER A 35 -2.47 18.80 -15.22
N ALA A 36 -3.35 19.67 -15.74
CA ALA A 36 -4.59 19.28 -16.43
C ALA A 36 -4.45 19.34 -17.97
N ALA A 37 -3.54 20.17 -18.47
CA ALA A 37 -3.27 20.36 -19.88
C ALA A 37 -2.70 19.10 -20.54
N GLY A 38 -3.23 18.72 -21.69
CA GLY A 38 -2.67 17.62 -22.51
C GLY A 38 -2.80 16.21 -21.91
N VAL A 39 -3.53 16.03 -20.80
CA VAL A 39 -3.72 14.72 -20.16
C VAL A 39 -5.05 14.09 -20.57
N GLY A 40 -4.98 12.99 -21.33
CA GLY A 40 -6.16 12.23 -21.79
C GLY A 40 -7.04 13.00 -22.77
N LYS A 41 -8.28 12.54 -22.99
CA LYS A 41 -9.26 13.19 -23.87
C LYS A 41 -10.59 13.43 -23.14
N ASN A 42 -11.35 14.44 -23.57
CA ASN A 42 -12.58 14.85 -22.90
C ASN A 42 -13.77 13.95 -23.30
N ALA A 43 -14.00 12.92 -22.50
CA ALA A 43 -15.13 12.01 -22.67
C ALA A 43 -16.48 12.59 -22.23
N PHE A 44 -16.54 13.76 -21.57
CA PHE A 44 -17.82 14.39 -21.18
C PHE A 44 -18.69 14.71 -22.40
N THR A 45 -18.07 14.90 -23.57
CA THR A 45 -18.76 15.14 -24.84
C THR A 45 -19.67 13.99 -25.28
N LEU A 46 -19.45 12.77 -24.75
CA LEU A 46 -20.29 11.59 -24.98
C LEU A 46 -21.52 11.52 -24.07
N SER A 47 -21.57 12.33 -23.00
CA SER A 47 -22.76 12.41 -22.15
C SER A 47 -23.94 13.02 -22.93
N SER A 48 -25.15 12.61 -22.58
CA SER A 48 -26.39 13.16 -23.13
C SER A 48 -27.17 13.89 -22.05
N PHE A 49 -28.00 14.85 -22.45
CA PHE A 49 -28.89 15.55 -21.52
C PHE A 49 -30.31 15.07 -21.78
N SER A 50 -30.94 14.50 -20.75
CA SER A 50 -32.32 13.99 -20.83
C SER A 50 -33.01 14.21 -19.48
N ASN A 51 -34.30 14.57 -19.53
CA ASN A 51 -35.14 14.78 -18.34
C ASN A 51 -34.50 15.72 -17.28
N GLY A 52 -33.87 16.81 -17.72
CA GLY A 52 -33.27 17.79 -16.81
C GLY A 52 -31.97 17.33 -16.13
N SER A 53 -31.41 16.18 -16.51
CA SER A 53 -30.19 15.62 -15.91
C SER A 53 -29.20 15.12 -16.97
N VAL A 54 -27.92 15.18 -16.62
CA VAL A 54 -26.84 14.62 -17.46
C VAL A 54 -26.84 13.11 -17.29
N GLN A 55 -26.96 12.39 -18.40
CA GLN A 55 -26.87 10.94 -18.45
C GLN A 55 -25.43 10.54 -18.77
N PHE A 56 -24.84 9.75 -17.87
CA PHE A 56 -23.48 9.23 -17.98
C PHE A 56 -23.39 7.82 -18.57
N HIS A 57 -24.51 7.26 -19.02
CA HIS A 57 -24.57 5.99 -19.74
C HIS A 57 -24.96 6.22 -21.19
N ALA A 58 -24.41 5.41 -22.09
CA ALA A 58 -24.76 5.39 -23.51
C ALA A 58 -24.95 3.94 -23.94
N THR A 59 -26.02 3.65 -24.67
CA THR A 59 -26.28 2.34 -25.30
C THR A 59 -25.89 2.39 -26.78
N ASP A 60 -25.82 1.21 -27.42
CA ASP A 60 -25.60 1.08 -28.87
C ASP A 60 -24.29 1.74 -29.36
N VAL A 61 -23.22 1.57 -28.59
CA VAL A 61 -21.88 2.05 -28.93
C VAL A 61 -21.18 1.05 -29.85
N THR A 62 -20.47 1.56 -30.85
CA THR A 62 -19.60 0.76 -31.72
C THR A 62 -18.17 0.93 -31.27
N LEU A 63 -17.50 -0.19 -30.97
CA LEU A 63 -16.08 -0.21 -30.64
C LEU A 63 -15.28 -0.67 -31.85
N ALA A 64 -14.23 0.06 -32.19
CA ALA A 64 -13.29 -0.30 -33.24
C ALA A 64 -11.86 -0.17 -32.71
N THR A 65 -11.05 -1.22 -32.90
CA THR A 65 -9.64 -1.20 -32.53
C THR A 65 -8.85 -0.41 -33.57
N THR A 66 -8.06 0.58 -33.13
CA THR A 66 -7.22 1.39 -34.03
C THR A 66 -5.89 0.72 -34.39
N GLY A 67 -5.45 -0.26 -33.61
CA GLY A 67 -4.13 -0.91 -33.75
C GLY A 67 -2.98 -0.12 -33.12
N GLU A 68 -3.23 1.13 -32.73
CA GLU A 68 -2.27 2.00 -32.06
C GLU A 68 -2.01 1.57 -30.61
N THR A 69 -0.78 1.76 -30.15
CA THR A 69 -0.40 1.48 -28.75
C THR A 69 -0.16 2.78 -28.01
N TYR A 70 -0.58 2.84 -26.75
CA TYR A 70 -0.44 4.02 -25.92
C TYR A 70 0.16 3.64 -24.56
N PRO A 71 1.27 4.28 -24.14
CA PRO A 71 1.88 3.99 -22.86
C PRO A 71 1.01 4.52 -21.71
N VAL A 72 0.48 3.60 -20.89
CA VAL A 72 -0.28 3.91 -19.67
C VAL A 72 0.64 3.72 -18.46
N ALA A 73 0.78 4.77 -17.65
CA ALA A 73 1.62 4.73 -16.46
C ALA A 73 0.88 3.98 -15.34
N LEU A 74 1.35 2.78 -15.00
CA LEU A 74 0.81 1.94 -13.95
C LEU A 74 1.84 1.80 -12.83
N THR A 75 1.42 2.03 -11.59
CA THR A 75 2.28 1.83 -10.40
C THR A 75 2.32 0.38 -9.94
N GLN A 76 1.31 -0.42 -10.32
CA GLN A 76 1.22 -1.84 -10.02
C GLN A 76 1.09 -2.65 -11.32
N THR A 77 2.04 -3.56 -11.54
CA THR A 77 2.07 -4.42 -12.74
C THR A 77 1.47 -5.79 -12.47
N HIS A 78 1.67 -6.34 -11.28
CA HIS A 78 1.14 -7.64 -10.88
C HIS A 78 -0.05 -7.48 -9.95
N ASN A 79 -1.22 -7.96 -10.37
CA ASN A 79 -2.51 -7.72 -9.70
C ASN A 79 -3.11 -9.00 -9.08
N ARG A 80 -2.41 -10.13 -9.10
CA ARG A 80 -2.83 -11.37 -8.44
C ARG A 80 -1.85 -11.78 -7.36
N TYR A 81 -2.33 -12.44 -6.32
CA TYR A 81 -1.48 -13.09 -5.34
C TYR A 81 -1.59 -14.61 -5.39
N ASP A 82 -2.56 -15.12 -6.15
CA ASP A 82 -2.85 -16.50 -6.46
C ASP A 82 -2.38 -16.85 -7.88
N THR A 83 -1.15 -17.32 -7.99
CA THR A 83 -0.57 -17.65 -9.29
C THR A 83 -0.22 -19.13 -9.39
N GLU A 84 -0.01 -19.61 -10.61
CA GLU A 84 0.50 -20.98 -10.87
C GLU A 84 1.86 -21.25 -10.20
N GLN A 85 2.59 -20.18 -9.85
CA GLN A 85 3.87 -20.23 -9.14
C GLN A 85 3.71 -20.36 -7.62
N GLY A 86 2.46 -20.35 -7.11
CA GLY A 86 2.10 -20.46 -5.71
C GLY A 86 1.18 -19.34 -5.23
N ASN A 87 0.47 -19.60 -4.13
CA ASN A 87 -0.35 -18.59 -3.45
C ASN A 87 0.54 -17.81 -2.47
N ARG A 88 0.67 -16.49 -2.66
CA ARG A 88 1.44 -15.58 -1.80
C ARG A 88 0.68 -15.22 -0.52
N THR A 89 0.23 -16.25 0.21
CA THR A 89 -0.58 -16.15 1.43
C THR A 89 0.13 -15.45 2.60
N GLU A 90 1.45 -15.29 2.50
CA GLU A 90 2.31 -14.55 3.42
C GLU A 90 2.19 -13.03 3.23
N VAL A 91 1.57 -12.58 2.12
CA VAL A 91 1.35 -11.16 1.79
C VAL A 91 -0.07 -10.73 2.15
N VAL A 92 -1.07 -11.51 1.73
CA VAL A 92 -2.48 -11.24 1.99
C VAL A 92 -3.18 -12.50 2.49
N LYS A 93 -3.99 -12.34 3.54
CA LYS A 93 -4.84 -13.40 4.08
C LYS A 93 -6.30 -12.99 4.00
N GLU A 94 -7.11 -13.86 3.38
CA GLU A 94 -8.56 -13.71 3.23
C GLU A 94 -9.26 -14.93 3.82
N LEU A 95 -10.43 -14.73 4.41
CA LEU A 95 -11.31 -15.77 4.97
C LEU A 95 -12.76 -15.44 4.61
N SER A 96 -13.63 -16.45 4.53
CA SER A 96 -15.08 -16.21 4.60
C SER A 96 -15.56 -16.18 6.05
N LEU A 97 -16.70 -15.57 6.32
CA LEU A 97 -17.29 -15.54 7.65
C LEU A 97 -17.68 -16.95 8.10
N ALA A 98 -18.14 -17.81 7.18
CA ALA A 98 -18.40 -19.22 7.48
C ALA A 98 -17.13 -19.95 7.93
N ALA A 99 -16.01 -19.79 7.20
CA ALA A 99 -14.72 -20.35 7.58
C ALA A 99 -14.23 -19.81 8.93
N TYR A 100 -14.32 -18.48 9.13
CA TYR A 100 -13.94 -17.85 10.39
C TYR A 100 -14.80 -18.30 11.58
N LYS A 101 -16.09 -18.57 11.40
CA LYS A 101 -16.95 -19.12 12.47
C LYS A 101 -16.61 -20.57 12.80
N HIS A 102 -16.25 -21.36 11.79
CA HIS A 102 -15.88 -22.76 11.97
C HIS A 102 -14.50 -22.93 12.61
N HIS A 103 -13.49 -22.20 12.12
CA HIS A 103 -12.12 -22.22 12.62
C HIS A 103 -11.59 -20.80 12.83
N PRO A 104 -12.00 -20.10 13.92
CA PRO A 104 -11.61 -18.72 14.15
C PRO A 104 -10.10 -18.51 14.20
N THR A 105 -9.35 -19.50 14.71
CA THR A 105 -7.91 -19.43 14.93
C THR A 105 -7.07 -19.78 13.71
N GLU A 106 -7.67 -20.05 12.54
CA GLU A 106 -6.98 -20.52 11.34
C GLU A 106 -5.70 -19.74 11.02
N ILE A 107 -5.78 -18.41 10.95
CA ILE A 107 -4.60 -17.57 10.63
C ILE A 107 -3.51 -17.69 11.70
N ARG A 108 -3.90 -17.77 12.97
CA ARG A 108 -2.95 -17.91 14.08
C ARG A 108 -2.28 -19.27 14.06
N ASP A 109 -3.05 -20.32 13.79
CA ASP A 109 -2.56 -21.70 13.75
C ASP A 109 -1.64 -21.93 12.54
N GLU A 110 -1.94 -21.28 11.39
CA GLU A 110 -1.03 -21.25 10.24
C GLU A 110 0.30 -20.56 10.57
N ARG A 111 0.25 -19.40 11.24
CA ARG A 111 1.46 -18.69 11.68
C ARG A 111 2.25 -19.53 12.68
N GLU A 112 1.60 -20.16 13.65
CA GLU A 112 2.27 -21.06 14.59
C GLU A 112 2.99 -22.19 13.87
N LYS A 113 2.33 -22.82 12.87
CA LYS A 113 2.92 -23.89 12.07
C LYS A 113 4.12 -23.40 11.24
N GLU A 114 4.00 -22.24 10.61
CA GLU A 114 5.08 -21.64 9.81
C GLU A 114 6.29 -21.34 10.68
N LEU A 115 6.08 -20.82 11.89
CA LEU A 115 7.14 -20.36 12.80
C LEU A 115 7.65 -21.45 13.76
N ALA A 116 7.02 -22.62 13.79
CA ALA A 116 7.39 -23.74 14.67
C ALA A 116 8.90 -24.11 14.61
N PRO A 117 9.58 -24.14 13.45
CA PRO A 117 11.01 -24.43 13.38
C PRO A 117 11.89 -23.42 14.13
N TRP A 118 11.38 -22.23 14.40
CA TRP A 118 12.09 -21.10 15.02
C TRP A 118 11.48 -20.69 16.36
N GLY A 119 10.85 -21.64 17.07
CA GLY A 119 10.32 -21.42 18.42
C GLY A 119 8.86 -21.00 18.52
N GLY A 120 8.11 -21.09 17.40
CA GLY A 120 6.68 -20.76 17.37
C GLY A 120 6.39 -19.28 17.65
N LEU A 121 5.13 -18.90 17.82
CA LEU A 121 4.73 -17.50 18.04
C LEU A 121 5.36 -16.89 19.31
N GLU A 122 5.61 -17.70 20.33
CA GLU A 122 6.11 -17.22 21.63
C GLU A 122 7.60 -16.88 21.60
N LYS A 123 8.43 -17.70 20.92
CA LYS A 123 9.89 -17.56 20.97
C LYS A 123 10.51 -17.11 19.65
N PHE A 124 9.69 -16.83 18.64
CA PHE A 124 10.17 -16.41 17.31
C PHE A 124 11.17 -15.26 17.38
N GLU A 125 10.93 -14.22 18.19
CA GLU A 125 11.85 -13.07 18.30
C GLU A 125 13.26 -13.48 18.74
N SER A 126 13.37 -14.43 19.67
CA SER A 126 14.66 -14.84 20.27
C SER A 126 15.32 -16.03 19.58
N GLN A 127 14.53 -16.99 19.09
CA GLN A 127 15.04 -18.22 18.47
C GLN A 127 15.15 -18.13 16.95
N GLY A 128 14.49 -17.16 16.31
CA GLY A 128 14.59 -16.92 14.87
C GLY A 128 15.81 -16.11 14.43
N THR A 129 16.71 -15.73 15.35
CA THR A 129 17.91 -14.95 15.05
C THR A 129 19.13 -15.49 15.79
N ILE A 130 20.32 -15.27 15.20
CA ILE A 130 21.61 -15.55 15.84
C ILE A 130 22.07 -14.40 16.75
N TYR A 131 21.37 -13.25 16.72
CA TYR A 131 21.71 -12.07 17.49
C TYR A 131 21.02 -12.07 18.86
N PRO A 132 21.63 -11.47 19.90
CA PRO A 132 20.97 -11.31 21.18
C PRO A 132 19.76 -10.38 21.07
N VAL A 133 18.70 -10.68 21.82
CA VAL A 133 17.55 -9.80 21.99
C VAL A 133 17.88 -8.77 23.08
N PHE A 134 17.60 -7.50 22.80
CA PHE A 134 17.80 -6.41 23.74
C PHE A 134 16.46 -5.89 24.24
N ASP A 135 16.41 -5.52 25.51
CA ASP A 135 15.24 -4.84 26.07
C ASP A 135 15.04 -3.49 25.37
N ARG A 136 13.77 -3.20 25.03
CA ARG A 136 13.35 -1.94 24.38
C ARG A 136 12.44 -1.15 25.32
N PRO A 137 12.96 -0.61 26.44
CA PRO A 137 12.16 0.11 27.42
C PRO A 137 11.66 1.45 26.85
N GLY A 138 10.49 1.87 27.29
CA GLY A 138 9.88 3.13 26.88
C GLY A 138 8.89 2.97 25.72
N ILE A 139 8.79 3.99 24.87
CA ILE A 139 7.82 4.04 23.79
C ILE A 139 8.29 3.15 22.64
N LYS A 140 7.42 2.27 22.14
CA LYS A 140 7.62 1.54 20.88
C LYS A 140 6.52 1.92 19.91
N TRP A 141 6.86 2.60 18.83
CA TRP A 141 5.86 2.97 17.83
C TRP A 141 5.43 1.76 17.01
N GLY A 142 4.12 1.57 16.90
CA GLY A 142 3.55 0.51 16.08
C GLY A 142 2.34 0.99 15.30
N MET A 143 1.98 0.21 14.29
CA MET A 143 0.75 0.42 13.52
C MET A 143 -0.02 -0.89 13.38
N SER A 144 -1.34 -0.80 13.31
CA SER A 144 -2.23 -1.91 12.98
C SER A 144 -3.14 -1.49 11.84
N VAL A 145 -3.28 -2.35 10.84
CA VAL A 145 -4.09 -2.13 9.64
C VAL A 145 -5.17 -3.19 9.54
N ASP A 146 -6.44 -2.78 9.55
CA ASP A 146 -7.56 -3.67 9.28
C ASP A 146 -7.93 -3.69 7.79
N LEU A 147 -7.75 -4.85 7.14
CA LEU A 147 -8.05 -5.04 5.72
C LEU A 147 -9.55 -5.20 5.44
N ASN A 148 -10.39 -5.40 6.47
CA ASN A 148 -11.84 -5.46 6.30
C ASN A 148 -12.42 -4.09 5.96
N THR A 149 -12.00 -3.09 6.72
CA THR A 149 -12.46 -1.72 6.62
C THR A 149 -11.70 -0.92 5.55
N CYS A 150 -10.58 -1.43 5.03
CA CYS A 150 -9.88 -0.81 3.92
C CYS A 150 -10.64 -0.99 2.59
N THR A 151 -11.13 0.13 2.04
CA THR A 151 -11.85 0.18 0.75
C THR A 151 -10.99 0.63 -0.43
N GLY A 152 -9.70 0.91 -0.20
CA GLY A 152 -8.80 1.40 -1.25
C GLY A 152 -9.04 2.86 -1.68
N CYS A 153 -9.69 3.69 -0.84
CA CYS A 153 -10.07 5.07 -1.20
C CYS A 153 -8.92 6.04 -1.55
N GLY A 154 -7.66 5.69 -1.29
CA GLY A 154 -6.49 6.52 -1.64
C GLY A 154 -6.23 7.74 -0.73
N ALA A 155 -7.13 8.07 0.20
CA ALA A 155 -6.98 9.24 1.08
C ALA A 155 -5.70 9.20 1.92
N CYS A 156 -5.30 8.03 2.41
CA CYS A 156 -4.07 7.84 3.19
C CYS A 156 -2.79 8.07 2.37
N VAL A 157 -2.81 7.82 1.06
CA VAL A 157 -1.69 8.11 0.14
C VAL A 157 -1.53 9.62 -0.01
N VAL A 158 -2.62 10.33 -0.33
CA VAL A 158 -2.61 11.78 -0.51
C VAL A 158 -2.23 12.49 0.79
N ALA A 159 -2.76 12.06 1.93
CA ALA A 159 -2.43 12.63 3.23
C ALA A 159 -0.94 12.43 3.58
N CYS A 160 -0.38 11.26 3.28
CA CYS A 160 1.05 11.03 3.48
C CYS A 160 1.89 11.95 2.59
N ASN A 161 1.49 12.14 1.32
CA ASN A 161 2.18 13.02 0.40
C ASN A 161 2.14 14.49 0.83
N ALA A 162 0.96 14.99 1.21
CA ALA A 162 0.77 16.36 1.66
C ALA A 162 1.52 16.64 2.97
N GLU A 163 1.43 15.72 3.94
CA GLU A 163 2.07 15.90 5.25
C GLU A 163 3.59 15.87 5.18
N ASN A 164 4.15 15.00 4.34
CA ASN A 164 5.59 14.71 4.33
C ASN A 164 6.31 15.32 3.13
N ASN A 165 5.73 16.32 2.46
CA ASN A 165 6.32 16.98 1.29
C ASN A 165 6.77 15.98 0.21
N VAL A 166 6.01 14.91 -0.05
CA VAL A 166 6.37 13.92 -1.07
C VAL A 166 6.09 14.50 -2.45
N SER A 167 7.13 14.52 -3.29
CA SER A 167 7.09 15.16 -4.59
C SER A 167 6.13 14.47 -5.57
N VAL A 168 5.48 15.27 -6.41
CA VAL A 168 4.75 14.74 -7.58
C VAL A 168 5.74 14.40 -8.68
N VAL A 169 5.47 13.29 -9.37
CA VAL A 169 6.34 12.75 -10.41
C VAL A 169 5.55 12.70 -11.73
N GLY A 170 6.17 13.16 -12.81
CA GLY A 170 5.54 13.18 -14.14
C GLY A 170 5.31 11.78 -14.72
N LYS A 171 4.32 11.66 -15.63
CA LYS A 171 3.97 10.39 -16.30
C LYS A 171 5.17 9.60 -16.86
N PRO A 172 6.17 10.22 -17.53
CA PRO A 172 7.33 9.48 -18.06
C PRO A 172 8.15 8.77 -16.98
N GLU A 173 8.28 9.36 -15.80
CA GLU A 173 9.01 8.77 -14.68
C GLU A 173 8.20 7.66 -14.01
N VAL A 174 6.88 7.83 -13.88
CA VAL A 174 5.99 6.78 -13.36
C VAL A 174 6.02 5.54 -14.27
N LEU A 175 6.09 5.72 -15.60
CA LEU A 175 6.27 4.61 -16.55
C LEU A 175 7.55 3.80 -16.30
N ARG A 176 8.58 4.42 -15.71
CA ARG A 176 9.85 3.78 -15.33
C ARG A 176 9.84 3.17 -13.92
N GLY A 177 8.72 3.28 -13.19
CA GLY A 177 8.62 2.84 -11.79
C GLY A 177 9.34 3.76 -10.80
N HIS A 178 9.42 5.06 -11.12
CA HIS A 178 10.04 6.08 -10.27
C HIS A 178 9.01 6.87 -9.46
N GLU A 179 7.86 6.27 -9.13
CA GLU A 179 6.81 6.93 -8.37
C GLU A 179 7.24 7.24 -6.93
N MET A 180 6.89 8.44 -6.46
CA MET A 180 7.17 8.89 -5.09
C MET A 180 5.90 8.76 -4.26
N HIS A 181 5.70 7.56 -3.70
CA HIS A 181 4.67 7.28 -2.71
C HIS A 181 5.27 6.46 -1.55
N TRP A 182 5.19 7.01 -0.34
CA TRP A 182 5.69 6.35 0.89
C TRP A 182 4.73 5.30 1.44
N LEU A 183 3.46 5.43 1.07
CA LEU A 183 2.37 4.50 1.33
C LEU A 183 1.73 4.24 -0.04
N ARG A 184 1.64 2.97 -0.43
CA ARG A 184 0.89 2.53 -1.62
C ARG A 184 -0.27 1.66 -1.19
N ILE A 185 -1.30 1.56 -2.02
CA ILE A 185 -2.41 0.61 -1.79
C ILE A 185 -2.30 -0.44 -2.87
N ASP A 186 -1.89 -1.63 -2.47
CA ASP A 186 -1.78 -2.77 -3.36
C ASP A 186 -3.18 -3.38 -3.51
N ARG A 187 -3.64 -3.49 -4.76
CA ARG A 187 -4.90 -4.14 -5.10
C ARG A 187 -4.61 -5.52 -5.64
N TYR A 188 -5.17 -6.54 -5.03
CA TYR A 188 -5.11 -7.88 -5.58
C TYR A 188 -6.48 -8.42 -5.95
N TYR A 189 -6.50 -9.17 -7.06
CA TYR A 189 -7.58 -10.02 -7.49
C TYR A 189 -7.32 -11.44 -7.00
N SER A 190 -8.38 -12.14 -6.61
CA SER A 190 -8.38 -13.56 -6.24
C SER A 190 -9.60 -14.26 -6.85
N GLY A 191 -9.49 -15.57 -7.09
CA GLY A 191 -10.60 -16.41 -7.58
C GLY A 191 -10.73 -16.41 -9.11
N ASP A 192 -11.94 -16.27 -9.64
CA ASP A 192 -12.21 -16.19 -11.08
C ASP A 192 -11.93 -14.78 -11.63
N LEU A 193 -11.29 -14.63 -12.80
CA LEU A 193 -11.03 -13.32 -13.41
C LEU A 193 -12.27 -12.65 -14.00
N ASP A 194 -13.29 -13.44 -14.36
CA ASP A 194 -14.55 -12.91 -14.88
C ASP A 194 -15.40 -12.27 -13.77
N ASN A 195 -15.26 -12.78 -12.54
CA ASN A 195 -15.87 -12.22 -11.34
C ASN A 195 -14.92 -12.32 -10.11
N PRO A 196 -13.87 -11.48 -10.06
CA PRO A 196 -12.82 -11.61 -9.06
C PRO A 196 -13.21 -11.00 -7.73
N ASN A 197 -12.69 -11.59 -6.66
CA ASN A 197 -12.61 -10.94 -5.38
C ASN A 197 -11.50 -9.89 -5.39
N VAL A 198 -11.76 -8.72 -4.81
CA VAL A 198 -10.78 -7.62 -4.74
C VAL A 198 -10.42 -7.33 -3.30
N VAL A 199 -9.13 -7.35 -2.99
CA VAL A 199 -8.56 -6.99 -1.69
C VAL A 199 -7.60 -5.82 -1.83
N PHE A 200 -7.70 -4.89 -0.88
CA PHE A 200 -6.85 -3.71 -0.80
C PHE A 200 -5.96 -3.81 0.43
N GLN A 201 -4.65 -3.68 0.23
CA GLN A 201 -3.66 -3.67 1.30
C GLN A 201 -2.83 -2.40 1.22
N PRO A 202 -2.97 -1.45 2.17
CA PRO A 202 -2.07 -0.32 2.23
C PRO A 202 -0.70 -0.80 2.74
N LEU A 203 0.33 -0.67 1.92
CA LEU A 203 1.70 -1.05 2.26
C LEU A 203 2.57 0.21 2.40
N MET A 204 3.22 0.34 3.55
CA MET A 204 4.17 1.41 3.87
C MET A 204 5.50 0.83 4.41
N CYS A 205 6.42 1.68 4.85
CA CYS A 205 7.55 1.20 5.66
C CYS A 205 7.03 0.50 6.91
N GLN A 206 7.47 -0.74 7.11
CA GLN A 206 7.04 -1.56 8.25
C GLN A 206 7.82 -1.24 9.54
N HIS A 207 8.84 -0.37 9.49
CA HIS A 207 9.72 -0.04 10.61
C HIS A 207 10.21 -1.31 11.36
N CYS A 208 10.72 -2.26 10.59
CA CYS A 208 11.32 -3.51 11.06
C CYS A 208 12.30 -3.29 12.23
N ASP A 209 12.20 -4.10 13.28
CA ASP A 209 13.21 -4.13 14.34
C ASP A 209 14.50 -4.76 13.80
N ASN A 210 14.38 -5.88 13.08
CA ASN A 210 15.47 -6.51 12.35
C ASN A 210 15.48 -5.98 10.91
N ALA A 211 15.82 -4.69 10.74
CA ALA A 211 15.72 -4.01 9.46
C ALA A 211 16.86 -4.38 8.48
N PRO A 212 16.60 -5.18 7.42
CA PRO A 212 17.64 -5.53 6.44
C PRO A 212 18.15 -4.29 5.68
N CYS A 213 17.32 -3.25 5.59
CA CYS A 213 17.65 -2.02 4.89
C CYS A 213 18.61 -1.09 5.66
N GLU A 214 18.86 -1.33 6.96
CA GLU A 214 19.81 -0.53 7.75
C GLU A 214 21.25 -1.00 7.53
N ASN A 215 21.50 -2.31 7.68
CA ASN A 215 22.83 -2.91 7.62
C ASN A 215 23.55 -2.74 6.28
N VAL A 216 22.80 -2.46 5.20
CA VAL A 216 23.33 -2.27 3.85
C VAL A 216 23.65 -0.81 3.50
N CYS A 217 23.42 0.13 4.41
CA CYS A 217 23.75 1.54 4.16
C CYS A 217 25.21 1.83 4.52
N PRO A 218 26.10 2.08 3.55
CA PRO A 218 27.54 2.24 3.82
C PRO A 218 27.89 3.50 4.62
N VAL A 219 26.97 4.46 4.70
CA VAL A 219 27.17 5.76 5.36
C VAL A 219 26.29 5.95 6.59
N ALA A 220 25.59 4.89 7.03
CA ALA A 220 24.66 4.91 8.16
C ALA A 220 23.60 6.03 8.06
N ALA A 221 23.09 6.29 6.85
CA ALA A 221 21.97 7.22 6.64
C ALA A 221 20.63 6.67 7.16
N THR A 222 20.59 5.39 7.50
CA THR A 222 19.44 4.71 8.10
C THR A 222 19.88 4.04 9.38
N ASN A 223 19.22 4.37 10.48
CA ASN A 223 19.51 3.85 11.81
C ASN A 223 18.21 3.54 12.55
N HIS A 224 18.27 2.60 13.48
CA HIS A 224 17.18 2.34 14.39
C HIS A 224 17.20 3.33 15.56
N SER A 225 16.05 3.91 15.90
CA SER A 225 15.90 4.70 17.11
C SER A 225 15.61 3.82 18.32
N SER A 226 15.83 4.35 19.52
CA SER A 226 15.43 3.68 20.77
C SER A 226 13.92 3.45 20.89
N GLU A 227 13.10 4.04 20.00
CA GLU A 227 11.64 3.97 20.03
C GLU A 227 11.04 3.02 19.00
N GLY A 228 11.86 2.19 18.36
CA GLY A 228 11.40 1.27 17.31
C GLY A 228 11.25 1.91 15.93
N LEU A 229 11.75 3.14 15.72
CA LEU A 229 11.68 3.78 14.41
C LEU A 229 12.94 3.50 13.61
N ASN A 230 12.78 2.87 12.45
CA ASN A 230 13.76 3.03 11.37
C ASN A 230 13.78 4.51 10.94
N GLN A 231 14.84 5.26 11.26
CA GLN A 231 15.02 6.65 10.87
C GLN A 231 15.72 6.72 9.51
N MET A 232 15.28 7.65 8.67
CA MET A 232 15.93 7.95 7.39
C MET A 232 16.47 9.37 7.47
N THR A 233 17.78 9.50 7.50
CA THR A 233 18.49 10.76 7.60
C THR A 233 18.85 11.22 6.19
N TYR A 234 17.98 12.07 5.62
CA TYR A 234 18.02 12.45 4.20
C TYR A 234 19.36 13.06 3.77
N ASN A 235 19.91 13.98 4.57
CA ASN A 235 21.17 14.67 4.29
C ASN A 235 22.42 13.77 4.36
N ARG A 236 22.33 12.59 4.98
CA ARG A 236 23.43 11.62 5.05
C ARG A 236 23.41 10.65 3.87
N CYS A 237 22.30 10.55 3.16
CA CYS A 237 22.13 9.60 2.06
C CYS A 237 22.98 10.01 0.85
N ILE A 238 23.88 9.13 0.42
CA ILE A 238 24.70 9.32 -0.78
C ILE A 238 24.12 8.64 -2.04
N GLY A 239 22.88 8.14 -1.96
CA GLY A 239 22.17 7.60 -3.11
C GLY A 239 22.63 6.26 -3.66
N THR A 240 23.26 5.39 -2.85
CA THR A 240 23.65 4.03 -3.28
C THR A 240 22.49 3.10 -3.62
N ARG A 241 21.29 3.39 -3.11
CA ARG A 241 20.02 2.63 -3.33
C ARG A 241 20.01 1.19 -2.83
N TYR A 242 21.09 0.69 -2.23
CA TYR A 242 21.14 -0.70 -1.77
C TYR A 242 20.08 -1.01 -0.69
N CYS A 243 19.75 -0.03 0.15
CA CYS A 243 18.66 -0.14 1.12
C CYS A 243 17.29 -0.41 0.48
N ALA A 244 17.04 0.08 -0.74
CA ALA A 244 15.81 -0.23 -1.47
C ALA A 244 15.77 -1.67 -1.97
N ASN A 245 16.90 -2.18 -2.46
CA ASN A 245 17.00 -3.58 -2.91
C ASN A 245 16.79 -4.55 -1.74
N ASN A 246 17.43 -4.30 -0.60
CA ASN A 246 17.35 -5.20 0.56
C ASN A 246 16.03 -5.08 1.35
N CYS A 247 15.22 -4.06 1.08
CA CYS A 247 13.89 -3.96 1.68
C CYS A 247 12.94 -4.97 1.01
N PRO A 248 12.40 -5.96 1.76
CA PRO A 248 11.53 -6.98 1.15
C PRO A 248 10.23 -6.38 0.60
N TYR A 249 9.73 -5.31 1.22
CA TYR A 249 8.48 -4.63 0.83
C TYR A 249 8.64 -3.63 -0.34
N LYS A 250 9.87 -3.26 -0.71
CA LYS A 250 10.17 -2.25 -1.74
C LYS A 250 9.44 -0.92 -1.50
N VAL A 251 9.47 -0.43 -0.26
CA VAL A 251 8.79 0.80 0.21
C VAL A 251 9.75 1.97 0.43
N ARG A 252 11.01 1.82 -0.01
CA ARG A 252 11.98 2.91 -0.08
C ARG A 252 11.95 3.50 -1.48
N ARG A 253 11.70 4.80 -1.58
CA ARG A 253 11.57 5.53 -2.85
C ARG A 253 12.81 6.39 -3.07
N PHE A 254 13.27 6.52 -4.30
CA PHE A 254 14.48 7.24 -4.63
C PHE A 254 14.16 8.49 -5.43
N ASN A 255 14.74 9.63 -5.05
CA ASN A 255 14.64 10.85 -5.85
C ASN A 255 15.58 10.75 -7.07
N TRP A 256 15.03 10.32 -8.20
CA TRP A 256 15.77 10.16 -9.46
C TRP A 256 16.18 11.49 -10.09
N ALA A 257 15.33 12.50 -9.96
CA ALA A 257 15.57 13.86 -10.38
C ALA A 257 15.33 14.83 -9.22
N ASP A 258 15.69 16.10 -9.39
CA ASP A 258 15.35 17.14 -8.43
C ASP A 258 13.91 17.59 -8.68
N TYR A 259 12.95 16.94 -8.02
CA TYR A 259 11.53 17.25 -8.23
C TYR A 259 11.10 18.55 -7.53
N THR A 260 11.84 19.01 -6.51
CA THR A 260 11.44 20.09 -5.61
C THR A 260 12.28 21.36 -5.71
N GLY A 261 13.29 21.38 -6.60
CA GLY A 261 14.19 22.54 -6.76
C GLY A 261 15.02 22.78 -5.51
N SER A 262 15.30 21.71 -4.76
CA SER A 262 15.96 21.77 -3.45
C SER A 262 17.44 21.39 -3.52
N ASP A 263 17.90 21.00 -4.70
CA ASP A 263 19.31 20.77 -4.97
C ASP A 263 20.08 22.12 -4.98
N SER A 264 21.38 22.06 -4.71
CA SER A 264 22.24 23.24 -4.68
C SER A 264 22.52 23.83 -6.08
N PHE A 265 22.11 23.13 -7.15
CA PHE A 265 22.36 23.50 -8.54
C PHE A 265 21.05 23.87 -9.24
N GLY A 266 20.93 25.14 -9.65
CA GLY A 266 19.68 25.70 -10.20
C GLY A 266 19.29 25.22 -11.61
N ASP A 267 20.15 24.46 -12.29
CA ASP A 267 19.92 23.90 -13.63
C ASP A 267 19.51 22.42 -13.63
N ASN A 268 19.50 21.75 -12.47
CA ASN A 268 19.22 20.30 -12.35
C ASN A 268 17.77 19.88 -12.68
N GLN A 269 16.89 20.82 -13.02
CA GLN A 269 15.50 20.57 -13.41
C GLN A 269 15.26 20.77 -14.92
N LYS A 270 15.99 21.69 -15.56
CA LYS A 270 15.68 22.13 -16.93
C LYS A 270 15.94 21.01 -17.94
N GLY A 271 14.89 20.61 -18.66
CA GLY A 271 14.95 19.53 -19.65
C GLY A 271 15.07 18.12 -19.05
N ILE A 272 14.99 17.99 -17.72
CA ILE A 272 15.13 16.72 -16.99
C ILE A 272 13.79 16.31 -16.36
N VAL A 273 13.11 17.23 -15.68
CA VAL A 273 11.80 16.98 -15.08
C VAL A 273 10.67 17.45 -16.00
N ASN A 274 9.51 16.79 -15.89
CA ASN A 274 8.32 17.17 -16.63
C ASN A 274 7.76 18.52 -16.13
N ASP A 275 7.21 19.34 -17.02
CA ASP A 275 6.70 20.68 -16.70
C ASP A 275 5.68 20.72 -15.55
N VAL A 276 4.91 19.64 -15.36
CA VAL A 276 3.95 19.50 -14.24
C VAL A 276 4.66 19.55 -12.87
N VAL A 277 5.92 19.09 -12.81
CA VAL A 277 6.74 19.10 -11.60
C VAL A 277 7.23 20.51 -11.29
N LEU A 278 7.48 21.33 -12.31
CA LEU A 278 7.96 22.70 -12.13
C LEU A 278 6.91 23.59 -11.46
N ASP A 279 5.62 23.29 -11.63
CA ASP A 279 4.54 24.00 -10.96
C ASP A 279 4.63 23.89 -9.44
N MET A 280 5.21 22.83 -8.86
CA MET A 280 5.39 22.71 -7.41
C MET A 280 6.45 23.68 -6.86
N ASN A 281 7.35 24.16 -7.73
CA ASN A 281 8.51 24.96 -7.34
C ASN A 281 8.26 26.46 -7.47
N ASP A 282 7.04 26.86 -7.87
CA ASP A 282 6.61 28.25 -7.84
C ASP A 282 6.49 28.75 -6.39
N ASP A 283 6.74 30.04 -6.17
CA ASP A 283 6.77 30.64 -4.84
C ASP A 283 5.41 30.46 -4.12
N LEU A 284 4.31 30.51 -4.88
CA LEU A 284 2.96 30.33 -4.34
C LEU A 284 2.71 28.87 -3.89
N THR A 285 3.04 27.89 -4.73
CA THR A 285 2.79 26.48 -4.44
C THR A 285 3.68 25.93 -3.34
N ARG A 286 4.88 26.51 -3.16
CA ARG A 286 5.79 26.17 -2.07
C ARG A 286 5.22 26.46 -0.68
N MET A 287 4.22 27.34 -0.56
CA MET A 287 3.52 27.59 0.71
C MET A 287 2.71 26.38 1.20
N VAL A 288 2.44 25.38 0.35
CA VAL A 288 1.77 24.14 0.73
C VAL A 288 2.70 23.20 1.52
N LEU A 289 4.02 23.39 1.41
CA LEU A 289 5.00 22.52 2.04
C LEU A 289 4.94 22.64 3.56
N ASN A 290 4.96 21.49 4.24
CA ASN A 290 5.08 21.41 5.68
C ASN A 290 6.47 21.91 6.12
N PRO A 291 6.58 22.98 6.94
CA PRO A 291 7.86 23.53 7.37
C PRO A 291 8.65 22.58 8.29
N ASP A 292 7.99 21.62 8.95
CA ASP A 292 8.62 20.70 9.89
C ASP A 292 9.22 19.46 9.20
N VAL A 293 9.02 19.32 7.89
CA VAL A 293 9.53 18.18 7.12
C VAL A 293 10.51 18.66 6.06
N THR A 294 11.71 18.08 6.07
CA THR A 294 12.74 18.36 5.06
C THR A 294 12.20 18.15 3.65
N VAL A 295 12.44 19.09 2.76
CA VAL A 295 12.26 18.92 1.31
C VAL A 295 13.53 18.27 0.77
N ARG A 296 13.41 17.17 0.01
CA ARG A 296 14.56 16.32 -0.34
C ARG A 296 15.08 16.64 -1.74
N ALA A 297 16.41 16.73 -1.84
CA ALA A 297 17.09 16.86 -3.11
C ALA A 297 17.14 15.53 -3.88
N ARG A 298 17.59 15.62 -5.14
CA ARG A 298 17.93 14.47 -5.97
C ARG A 298 18.95 13.57 -5.25
N GLY A 299 18.90 12.28 -5.53
CA GLY A 299 19.92 11.35 -5.06
C GLY A 299 19.65 10.77 -3.67
N VAL A 300 18.52 11.11 -3.05
CA VAL A 300 18.20 10.72 -1.68
C VAL A 300 17.08 9.67 -1.66
N ILE A 301 17.22 8.68 -0.78
CA ILE A 301 16.16 7.71 -0.48
C ILE A 301 15.18 8.29 0.54
N GLU A 302 13.91 8.01 0.34
CA GLU A 302 12.80 8.33 1.22
C GLU A 302 12.01 7.08 1.60
N LYS A 303 11.23 7.19 2.67
CA LYS A 303 10.31 6.15 3.12
C LYS A 303 9.32 6.75 4.12
N CYS A 304 8.23 6.04 4.37
CA CYS A 304 7.38 6.35 5.52
C CYS A 304 8.22 6.42 6.81
N SER A 305 8.03 7.50 7.57
CA SER A 305 8.74 7.82 8.81
C SER A 305 7.85 7.68 10.06
N PHE A 306 6.64 7.12 9.90
CA PHE A 306 5.55 7.24 10.87
C PHE A 306 5.24 8.70 11.26
N CYS A 307 5.37 9.62 10.30
CA CYS A 307 5.17 11.06 10.50
C CYS A 307 5.97 11.58 11.70
N VAL A 308 7.29 11.31 11.71
CA VAL A 308 8.20 11.62 12.82
C VAL A 308 8.06 13.05 13.36
N GLN A 309 7.78 14.02 12.49
CA GLN A 309 7.50 15.41 12.85
C GLN A 309 6.34 15.53 13.85
N ARG A 310 5.23 14.82 13.63
CA ARG A 310 4.08 14.79 14.55
C ARG A 310 4.41 14.06 15.84
N LEU A 311 5.25 13.01 15.77
CA LEU A 311 5.71 12.29 16.96
C LEU A 311 6.55 13.21 17.86
N GLN A 312 7.44 14.00 17.27
CA GLN A 312 8.26 14.96 18.02
C GLN A 312 7.43 16.12 18.58
N GLU A 313 6.48 16.65 17.81
CA GLU A 313 5.56 17.69 18.27
C GLU A 313 4.71 17.20 19.46
N GLY A 314 4.10 16.02 19.36
CA GLY A 314 3.30 15.44 20.43
C GLY A 314 4.11 15.22 21.72
N LYS A 315 5.34 14.72 21.60
CA LYS A 315 6.27 14.61 22.75
C LYS A 315 6.66 15.95 23.32
N LEU A 316 6.93 16.94 22.48
CA LEU A 316 7.27 18.29 22.92
C LEU A 316 6.13 18.88 23.74
N LYS A 317 4.88 18.71 23.29
CA LYS A 317 3.69 19.16 24.01
C LYS A 317 3.55 18.46 25.36
N ALA A 318 3.59 17.13 25.39
CA ALA A 318 3.51 16.38 26.65
C ALA A 318 4.62 16.77 27.64
N LYS A 319 5.84 16.99 27.14
CA LYS A 319 6.99 17.44 27.96
C LYS A 319 6.80 18.85 28.51
N LYS A 320 6.27 19.79 27.71
CA LYS A 320 5.91 21.15 28.17
C LYS A 320 4.85 21.11 29.27
N ASP A 321 3.87 20.22 29.13
CA ASP A 321 2.81 19.99 30.11
C ASP A 321 3.27 19.17 31.33
N SER A 322 4.54 18.76 31.40
CA SER A 322 5.12 17.93 32.47
C SER A 322 4.34 16.62 32.72
N ARG A 323 3.78 16.03 31.67
CA ARG A 323 3.01 14.78 31.74
C ARG A 323 3.55 13.72 30.78
N PRO A 324 3.26 12.44 31.02
CA PRO A 324 3.52 11.39 30.05
C PRO A 324 2.78 11.64 28.73
N LEU A 325 3.35 11.13 27.65
CA LEU A 325 2.73 11.14 26.33
C LEU A 325 1.48 10.26 26.35
N ALA A 326 0.35 10.84 25.96
CA ALA A 326 -0.90 10.11 25.80
C ALA A 326 -1.11 9.76 24.32
N ASP A 327 -1.83 8.67 24.05
CA ASP A 327 -2.18 8.26 22.69
C ASP A 327 -2.92 9.35 21.91
N SER A 328 -3.72 10.18 22.60
CA SER A 328 -4.45 11.30 21.99
C SER A 328 -3.55 12.43 21.48
N ASP A 329 -2.30 12.50 21.93
CA ASP A 329 -1.37 13.57 21.53
C ASP A 329 -0.85 13.40 20.11
N ILE A 330 -0.98 12.20 19.53
CA ILE A 330 -0.37 11.85 18.25
C ILE A 330 -1.40 11.17 17.35
N LYS A 331 -1.57 11.73 16.16
CA LYS A 331 -2.25 11.08 15.04
C LYS A 331 -1.42 11.25 13.79
N VAL A 332 -0.98 10.14 13.21
CA VAL A 332 -0.24 10.16 11.93
C VAL A 332 -1.19 10.51 10.79
N ALA A 333 -0.68 11.11 9.71
CA ALA A 333 -1.51 11.63 8.63
C ALA A 333 -2.36 10.55 7.95
N CYS A 334 -1.81 9.36 7.72
CA CYS A 334 -2.54 8.25 7.11
C CYS A 334 -3.67 7.71 8.01
N GLN A 335 -3.50 7.73 9.34
CA GLN A 335 -4.54 7.38 10.31
C GLN A 335 -5.64 8.44 10.32
N GLN A 336 -5.27 9.72 10.43
CA GLN A 336 -6.24 10.82 10.50
C GLN A 336 -7.11 10.95 9.24
N ALA A 337 -6.54 10.69 8.06
CA ALA A 337 -7.25 10.82 6.80
C ALA A 337 -8.09 9.59 6.41
N CYS A 338 -7.95 8.47 7.14
CA CYS A 338 -8.67 7.24 6.81
C CYS A 338 -10.14 7.33 7.24
N PRO A 339 -11.12 7.40 6.32
CA PRO A 339 -12.52 7.57 6.68
C PRO A 339 -13.11 6.36 7.40
N THR A 340 -12.55 5.18 7.17
CA THR A 340 -13.00 3.93 7.77
C THR A 340 -12.22 3.55 9.03
N ASN A 341 -11.28 4.39 9.47
CA ASN A 341 -10.38 4.13 10.60
C ASN A 341 -9.60 2.80 10.49
N ALA A 342 -9.30 2.36 9.27
CA ALA A 342 -8.58 1.10 9.02
C ALA A 342 -7.14 1.10 9.57
N ILE A 343 -6.53 2.27 9.78
CA ILE A 343 -5.16 2.41 10.29
C ILE A 343 -5.22 2.91 11.73
N VAL A 344 -4.68 2.13 12.66
CA VAL A 344 -4.52 2.50 14.08
C VAL A 344 -3.04 2.60 14.39
N PHE A 345 -2.60 3.71 14.97
CA PHE A 345 -1.20 3.97 15.32
C PHE A 345 -1.10 4.35 16.79
N GLY A 346 -0.01 3.96 17.46
CA GLY A 346 0.22 4.32 18.86
C GLY A 346 1.44 3.64 19.47
N ASN A 347 1.55 3.71 20.80
CA ASN A 347 2.62 3.06 21.56
C ASN A 347 2.30 1.58 21.81
N ALA A 348 2.97 0.68 21.09
CA ALA A 348 2.81 -0.76 21.20
C ALA A 348 3.26 -1.36 22.55
N ASN A 349 4.09 -0.64 23.32
CA ASN A 349 4.50 -1.07 24.66
C ASN A 349 3.47 -0.69 25.74
N SER A 350 2.59 0.28 25.47
CA SER A 350 1.52 0.66 26.41
C SER A 350 0.37 -0.34 26.32
N LYS A 351 -0.09 -0.85 27.47
CA LYS A 351 -1.22 -1.79 27.54
C LYS A 351 -2.56 -1.14 27.22
N GLU A 352 -2.66 0.17 27.44
CA GLU A 352 -3.89 0.95 27.28
C GLU A 352 -3.95 1.66 25.92
N SER A 353 -2.93 1.52 25.08
CA SER A 353 -2.91 2.19 23.78
C SER A 353 -3.96 1.62 22.84
N ALA A 354 -4.47 2.47 21.96
CA ALA A 354 -5.47 2.09 20.96
C ALA A 354 -4.98 0.93 20.09
N ILE A 355 -3.68 0.91 19.76
CA ILE A 355 -3.08 -0.18 18.99
C ILE A 355 -3.01 -1.49 19.77
N THR A 356 -2.61 -1.45 21.05
CA THR A 356 -2.50 -2.65 21.87
C THR A 356 -3.87 -3.25 22.12
N LEU A 357 -4.87 -2.42 22.42
CA LEU A 357 -6.27 -2.87 22.54
C LEU A 357 -6.77 -3.45 21.22
N HIS A 358 -6.56 -2.76 20.09
CA HIS A 358 -6.96 -3.24 18.76
C HIS A 358 -6.34 -4.61 18.43
N ARG A 359 -5.07 -4.84 18.84
CA ARG A 359 -4.41 -6.14 18.73
C ARG A 359 -4.99 -7.16 19.72
N GLN A 360 -5.20 -6.82 20.97
CA GLN A 360 -5.71 -7.78 21.96
C GLN A 360 -7.14 -8.24 21.68
N GLU A 361 -7.97 -7.37 21.11
CA GLU A 361 -9.36 -7.68 20.75
C GLU A 361 -9.47 -8.57 19.49
N ASN A 362 -8.42 -8.64 18.66
CA ASN A 362 -8.44 -9.31 17.36
C ASN A 362 -7.30 -10.31 17.15
N PRO A 363 -6.97 -11.18 18.13
CA PRO A 363 -5.75 -11.98 18.09
C PRO A 363 -5.76 -13.02 16.97
N ASN A 364 -6.95 -13.51 16.61
CA ASN A 364 -7.12 -14.62 15.69
C ASN A 364 -6.98 -14.24 14.21
N ARG A 365 -7.05 -12.94 13.88
CA ARG A 365 -6.97 -12.45 12.49
C ARG A 365 -5.64 -11.77 12.18
N GLN A 366 -4.74 -11.70 13.16
CA GLN A 366 -3.49 -10.96 13.02
C GLN A 366 -2.43 -11.74 12.30
N PHE A 367 -1.74 -11.04 11.40
CA PHE A 367 -0.55 -11.52 10.75
C PHE A 367 0.43 -10.39 10.46
N TYR A 368 1.68 -10.77 10.23
CA TYR A 368 2.72 -9.89 9.74
C TYR A 368 3.08 -10.30 8.32
N VAL A 369 3.29 -9.32 7.45
CA VAL A 369 3.64 -9.59 6.05
C VAL A 369 5.08 -10.10 6.01
N LEU A 370 5.30 -11.24 5.37
CA LEU A 370 6.63 -11.87 5.24
C LEU A 370 7.31 -12.16 6.60
N GLU A 371 6.55 -12.70 7.55
CA GLU A 371 7.03 -13.00 8.91
C GLU A 371 8.21 -13.98 8.93
N GLN A 372 8.26 -14.95 8.00
CA GLN A 372 9.34 -15.92 7.85
C GLN A 372 10.73 -15.33 7.63
N LEU A 373 10.82 -14.06 7.19
CA LEU A 373 12.11 -13.38 6.99
C LEU A 373 12.75 -12.90 8.30
N HIS A 374 12.06 -13.05 9.44
CA HIS A 374 12.51 -12.57 10.75
C HIS A 374 12.84 -11.07 10.77
N VAL A 375 12.13 -10.26 9.98
CA VAL A 375 12.34 -8.80 9.94
C VAL A 375 11.60 -8.05 11.05
N LEU A 376 10.78 -8.74 11.86
CA LEU A 376 10.06 -8.22 13.01
C LEU A 376 9.38 -6.85 12.72
N PRO A 377 8.40 -6.82 11.79
CA PRO A 377 7.76 -5.57 11.39
C PRO A 377 6.93 -4.93 12.51
N GLY A 378 7.01 -3.61 12.66
CA GLY A 378 6.22 -2.83 13.62
C GLY A 378 4.76 -2.59 13.20
N VAL A 379 4.40 -2.96 11.96
CA VAL A 379 3.05 -2.87 11.41
C VAL A 379 2.41 -4.27 11.38
N THR A 380 1.24 -4.41 11.99
CA THR A 380 0.45 -5.65 11.99
C THR A 380 -0.75 -5.50 11.08
N TYR A 381 -1.11 -6.53 10.33
CA TYR A 381 -2.31 -6.56 9.50
C TYR A 381 -3.35 -7.50 10.09
N MET A 382 -4.63 -7.22 9.80
CA MET A 382 -5.72 -8.15 10.07
C MET A 382 -6.25 -8.73 8.77
N ALA A 383 -6.46 -10.04 8.75
CA ALA A 383 -7.00 -10.76 7.61
C ALA A 383 -8.39 -10.23 7.22
N LYS A 384 -8.66 -10.25 5.91
CA LYS A 384 -9.96 -9.85 5.37
C LYS A 384 -10.96 -10.99 5.52
N VAL A 385 -11.97 -10.82 6.36
CA VAL A 385 -13.12 -11.70 6.53
C VAL A 385 -14.28 -11.18 5.68
N ARG A 386 -14.62 -11.90 4.62
CA ARG A 386 -15.77 -11.59 3.76
C ARG A 386 -17.03 -12.20 4.33
N ASN A 387 -18.11 -11.42 4.37
CA ASN A 387 -19.41 -11.91 4.82
C ASN A 387 -20.10 -12.74 3.71
N THR A 388 -19.56 -13.92 3.43
CA THR A 388 -20.05 -14.88 2.44
C THR A 388 -20.04 -16.28 3.05
N ASP A 389 -20.91 -17.15 2.54
CA ASP A 389 -20.91 -18.58 2.88
C ASP A 389 -19.91 -19.37 2.01
N GLU A 390 -19.58 -18.84 0.83
CA GLU A 390 -18.58 -19.41 -0.08
C GLU A 390 -17.17 -19.22 0.46
N MET A 391 -16.38 -20.30 0.47
CA MET A 391 -14.97 -20.26 0.85
C MET A 391 -14.16 -19.54 -0.24
N PRO A 392 -13.19 -18.68 0.11
CA PRO A 392 -12.27 -18.11 -0.88
C PRO A 392 -11.54 -19.24 -1.63
N ALA A 393 -11.41 -19.13 -2.95
CA ALA A 393 -10.88 -20.17 -3.84
C ALA A 393 -9.49 -20.74 -3.46
N HIS A 394 -8.75 -20.09 -2.57
CA HIS A 394 -7.43 -20.54 -2.09
C HIS A 394 -7.50 -21.63 -1.01
N HIS A 395 -8.68 -21.96 -0.48
CA HIS A 395 -8.84 -22.99 0.55
C HIS A 395 -9.03 -24.42 -0.03
N ASP A 396 -9.21 -24.59 -1.34
CA ASP A 396 -9.47 -25.92 -1.93
C ASP A 396 -8.24 -26.86 -1.96
N ALA A 397 -7.08 -26.44 -1.43
CA ALA A 397 -5.89 -27.29 -1.32
C ALA A 397 -5.82 -28.12 -0.01
N LYS A 398 -6.84 -28.10 0.86
CA LYS A 398 -6.87 -28.89 2.11
C LYS A 398 -8.07 -29.83 2.24
N LYS A 399 -8.64 -30.34 1.15
CA LYS A 399 -9.48 -31.56 1.21
C LYS A 399 -8.61 -32.81 1.25
N GLU A 400 -7.95 -33.05 2.38
CA GLU A 400 -7.49 -34.40 2.72
C GLU A 400 -8.60 -35.12 3.49
N GLY A 401 -9.19 -36.15 2.87
CA GLY A 401 -9.62 -37.33 3.62
C GLY A 401 -11.12 -37.57 3.83
N GLU A 402 -11.95 -37.57 2.79
CA GLU A 402 -13.15 -38.42 2.79
C GLU A 402 -13.21 -39.25 1.51
N LYS A 403 -12.72 -40.49 1.58
CA LYS A 403 -12.99 -41.51 0.57
C LYS A 403 -14.46 -41.92 0.69
N ALA A 404 -15.30 -41.46 -0.22
CA ALA A 404 -16.61 -42.05 -0.45
C ALA A 404 -16.46 -43.44 -1.12
N PRO A 405 -17.23 -44.46 -0.72
CA PRO A 405 -17.11 -45.82 -1.25
C PRO A 405 -17.66 -45.91 -2.68
N ALA A 406 -16.98 -46.71 -3.50
CA ALA A 406 -17.31 -46.94 -4.90
C ALA A 406 -18.69 -47.61 -5.08
N HIS A 407 -19.57 -46.92 -5.80
CA HIS A 407 -20.68 -47.48 -6.58
C HIS A 407 -20.49 -46.93 -8.00
N ALA A 408 -20.62 -47.64 -9.11
CA ALA A 408 -20.98 -49.00 -9.44
C ALA A 408 -20.55 -49.19 -10.91
N GLU A 409 -20.33 -50.42 -11.40
CA GLU A 409 -20.39 -50.67 -12.85
C GLU A 409 -20.97 -52.05 -13.15
N LYS A 410 -22.17 -52.04 -13.73
CA LYS A 410 -22.75 -53.18 -14.45
C LYS A 410 -22.81 -52.83 -15.94
N ALA A 411 -22.08 -53.65 -16.72
CA ALA A 411 -22.30 -54.08 -18.10
C ALA A 411 -22.26 -53.02 -19.24
N PRO A 412 -21.78 -53.42 -20.44
CA PRO A 412 -22.65 -54.15 -21.36
C PRO A 412 -22.04 -55.41 -22.00
N ALA A 413 -22.92 -56.19 -22.61
CA ALA A 413 -22.72 -57.46 -23.31
C ALA A 413 -21.90 -57.33 -24.62
N HIS A 414 -21.22 -58.41 -25.03
CA HIS A 414 -21.41 -59.08 -26.33
C HIS A 414 -20.41 -60.24 -26.51
N SER A 415 -20.91 -61.30 -27.18
CA SER A 415 -20.29 -62.57 -27.62
C SER A 415 -19.94 -63.61 -26.55
#